data_AF-A0A7C5JQF5-F1
#
_entry.id   AF-A0A7C5JQF5-F1
#
_cell.length_a   1.000
_cell.length_b   1.000
_cell.length_c   1.000
_cell.angle_alpha   90.00
_cell.angle_beta   90.00
_cell.angle_gamma   90.00
#
_symmetry.space_group_name_H-M   'P 1'
#
loop_
_entity.id
_entity.type
_entity.pdbx_description
1 polymer ?
#
loop_
_entity_poly.entity_id
_entity_poly.type
_entity_poly.pdbx_seq_one_letter_code
_entity_poly.pdbx_strand_id
1 'polypeptide(L)'
;MQDIRGYENLLFDMVDEEPNLTKLIEMVENFNFQFVSKWMKLAPDMMSYPEDLGMQVGPMLSPEFFRKYIKPVYQKIMKPARDKGCIVHMHSDGDIRTLVDDLVDGGVEVINLQDMVNGIDWIAEKFSGRTCIDLD
;
A
#
# COMPACT_ATOMS: atom_id res chain seq x y z
N MET A 1 -1.52 -2.98 -11.47
CA MET A 1 -2.32 -2.22 -12.47
C MET A 1 -1.43 -1.46 -13.43
N GLN A 2 -0.44 -0.75 -12.90
CA GLN A 2 0.59 -0.05 -13.66
C GLN A 2 1.28 -0.96 -14.70
N ASP A 3 1.56 -2.23 -14.38
CA ASP A 3 2.18 -3.16 -15.36
C ASP A 3 1.30 -3.46 -16.59
N ILE A 4 -0.03 -3.30 -16.45
CA ILE A 4 -0.99 -3.62 -17.51
C ILE A 4 -1.27 -2.37 -18.36
N ARG A 5 -1.42 -1.20 -17.71
CA ARG A 5 -1.79 0.04 -18.39
C ARG A 5 -0.60 0.94 -18.75
N GLY A 6 0.52 0.77 -18.06
CA GLY A 6 1.54 1.80 -17.93
C GLY A 6 1.12 2.87 -16.91
N TYR A 7 2.10 3.58 -16.36
CA TYR A 7 1.87 4.60 -15.34
C TYR A 7 1.00 5.76 -15.83
N GLU A 8 1.34 6.36 -16.97
CA GLU A 8 0.64 7.54 -17.50
C GLU A 8 -0.82 7.24 -17.85
N ASN A 9 -1.07 6.14 -18.60
CA ASN A 9 -2.42 5.78 -18.97
C ASN A 9 -3.28 5.43 -17.75
N LEU A 10 -2.69 4.79 -16.71
CA LEU A 10 -3.43 4.50 -15.49
C LEU A 10 -3.88 5.79 -14.79
N LEU A 11 -3.04 6.82 -14.77
CA LEU A 11 -3.40 8.12 -14.22
C LEU A 11 -4.49 8.80 -15.05
N PHE A 12 -4.41 8.76 -16.38
CA PHE A 12 -5.46 9.29 -17.24
C PHE A 12 -6.78 8.54 -17.05
N ASP A 13 -6.75 7.21 -17.00
CA ASP A 13 -7.94 6.39 -16.72
C ASP A 13 -8.59 6.78 -15.38
N MET A 14 -7.78 7.11 -14.35
CA MET A 14 -8.27 7.55 -13.03
C MET A 14 -8.92 8.93 -13.06
N VAL A 15 -8.34 9.86 -13.82
CA VAL A 15 -8.82 11.25 -13.97
C VAL A 15 -10.07 11.31 -14.83
N ASP A 16 -10.08 10.58 -15.94
CA ASP A 16 -11.19 10.53 -16.90
C ASP A 16 -12.34 9.62 -16.43
N GLU A 17 -12.17 8.96 -15.27
CA GLU A 17 -13.09 7.97 -14.73
C GLU A 17 -13.45 6.89 -15.76
N GLU A 18 -12.43 6.36 -16.43
CA GLU A 18 -12.60 5.38 -17.51
C GLU A 18 -13.53 4.23 -17.05
N PRO A 19 -14.67 3.96 -17.73
CA PRO A 19 -15.68 3.03 -17.23
C PRO A 19 -15.16 1.61 -16.97
N ASN A 20 -14.08 1.22 -17.65
CA ASN A 20 -13.47 -0.10 -17.47
C ASN A 20 -12.42 -0.15 -16.34
N LEU A 21 -12.01 0.98 -15.77
CA LEU A 21 -10.98 1.03 -14.73
C LEU A 21 -11.40 0.26 -13.48
N THR A 22 -12.64 0.45 -13.02
CA THR A 22 -13.18 -0.29 -11.86
C THR A 22 -13.15 -1.79 -12.09
N LYS A 23 -13.50 -2.24 -13.29
CA LYS A 23 -13.44 -3.66 -13.65
C LYS A 23 -12.00 -4.19 -13.62
N LEU A 24 -11.03 -3.40 -14.11
CA LEU A 24 -9.62 -3.76 -14.05
C LEU A 24 -9.13 -3.86 -12.59
N ILE A 25 -9.47 -2.88 -11.76
CA ILE A 25 -9.16 -2.86 -10.33
C ILE A 25 -9.68 -4.14 -9.67
N GLU A 26 -10.96 -4.48 -9.88
CA GLU A 26 -11.59 -5.68 -9.31
C GLU A 26 -10.90 -6.97 -9.77
N MET A 27 -10.49 -7.06 -11.04
CA MET A 27 -9.79 -8.23 -11.56
C MET A 27 -8.43 -8.42 -10.87
N VAL A 28 -7.64 -7.36 -10.74
CA VAL A 28 -6.32 -7.38 -10.09
C VAL A 28 -6.45 -7.64 -8.58
N GLU A 29 -7.39 -6.97 -7.93
CA GLU A 29 -7.71 -7.18 -6.52
C GLU A 29 -8.10 -8.64 -6.24
N ASN A 30 -9.03 -9.21 -7.03
CA ASN A 30 -9.47 -10.58 -6.84
C ASN A 30 -8.33 -11.59 -7.04
N PHE A 31 -7.47 -11.36 -8.04
CA PHE A 31 -6.28 -12.17 -8.25
C PHE A 31 -5.35 -12.16 -7.03
N ASN A 32 -5.01 -10.96 -6.54
CA ASN A 32 -4.14 -10.79 -5.36
C ASN A 32 -4.78 -11.34 -4.08
N PHE A 33 -6.09 -11.17 -3.91
CA PHE A 33 -6.83 -11.74 -2.78
C PHE A 33 -6.73 -13.27 -2.74
N GLN A 34 -6.81 -13.95 -3.89
CA GLN A 34 -6.63 -15.41 -3.94
C GLN A 34 -5.19 -15.81 -3.61
N PHE A 35 -4.21 -15.02 -4.01
CA PHE A 35 -2.81 -15.25 -3.65
C PHE A 35 -2.60 -15.14 -2.13
N VAL A 36 -3.02 -14.04 -1.52
CA VAL A 36 -2.97 -13.84 -0.06
C VAL A 36 -3.74 -14.96 0.67
N SER A 37 -4.94 -15.30 0.20
CA SER A 37 -5.76 -16.34 0.82
C SER A 37 -5.07 -17.71 0.86
N LYS A 38 -4.22 -18.02 -0.13
CA LYS A 38 -3.42 -19.25 -0.14
C LYS A 38 -2.28 -19.18 0.87
N TRP A 39 -1.54 -18.07 0.93
CA TRP A 39 -0.49 -17.86 1.94
C TRP A 39 -1.04 -17.96 3.36
N MET A 40 -2.21 -17.37 3.60
CA MET A 40 -2.86 -17.42 4.91
C MET A 40 -3.31 -18.83 5.34
N LYS A 41 -3.27 -19.86 4.48
CA LYS A 41 -3.46 -21.26 4.88
C LYS A 41 -2.22 -21.85 5.54
N LEU A 42 -1.05 -21.27 5.30
CA LEU A 42 0.21 -21.67 5.93
C LEU A 42 0.38 -21.03 7.32
N ALA A 43 -0.54 -20.15 7.72
CA ALA A 43 -0.52 -19.43 8.99
C ALA A 43 0.83 -18.73 9.27
N PRO A 44 1.28 -17.82 8.38
CA PRO A 44 2.48 -17.04 8.64
C PRO A 44 2.26 -16.10 9.83
N ASP A 45 3.34 -15.78 10.53
CA ASP A 45 3.33 -14.77 11.61
C ASP A 45 3.23 -13.34 11.05
N MET A 46 3.76 -13.12 9.83
CA MET A 46 3.79 -11.83 9.15
C MET A 46 3.54 -12.01 7.64
N MET A 47 2.76 -11.10 7.06
CA MET A 47 2.52 -10.99 5.63
C MET A 47 3.02 -9.64 5.13
N SER A 48 3.96 -9.66 4.19
CA SER A 48 4.56 -8.46 3.60
C SER A 48 3.91 -8.10 2.26
N TYR A 49 3.63 -6.81 2.07
CA TYR A 49 3.07 -6.24 0.86
C TYR A 49 4.07 -5.24 0.26
N PRO A 50 4.72 -5.56 -0.88
CA PRO A 50 5.62 -4.64 -1.55
C PRO A 50 4.81 -3.68 -2.42
N GLU A 51 5.06 -2.38 -2.27
CA GLU A 51 4.47 -1.33 -3.09
C GLU A 51 5.54 -0.31 -3.47
N ASP A 52 5.22 0.50 -4.48
CA ASP A 52 5.97 1.69 -4.84
C ASP A 52 4.94 2.83 -4.79
N LEU A 53 4.87 3.59 -3.70
CA LEU A 53 3.90 4.68 -3.57
C LEU A 53 4.54 6.06 -3.66
N GLY A 54 5.85 6.15 -3.43
CA GLY A 54 6.60 7.39 -3.35
C GLY A 54 7.49 7.65 -4.55
N MET A 55 7.81 8.92 -4.75
CA MET A 55 8.92 9.38 -5.59
C MET A 55 9.98 10.02 -4.69
N GLN A 56 11.03 10.61 -5.27
CA GLN A 56 12.01 11.40 -4.51
C GLN A 56 11.36 12.58 -3.75
N VAL A 57 10.26 13.14 -4.28
CA VAL A 57 9.49 14.19 -3.64
C VAL A 57 8.00 13.91 -3.82
N GLY A 58 7.33 13.60 -2.72
CA GLY A 58 5.91 13.27 -2.68
C GLY A 58 5.53 11.91 -3.30
N PRO A 59 4.21 11.58 -3.25
CA PRO A 59 3.72 10.31 -3.71
C PRO A 59 3.54 10.26 -5.24
N MET A 60 3.62 9.07 -5.83
CA MET A 60 3.30 8.81 -7.24
C MET A 60 1.82 9.07 -7.54
N LEU A 61 0.93 8.82 -6.58
CA LEU A 61 -0.49 9.07 -6.71
C LEU A 61 -0.94 10.10 -5.68
N SER A 62 -1.83 11.03 -6.09
CA SER A 62 -2.37 12.00 -5.14
C SER A 62 -3.05 11.28 -3.96
N PRO A 63 -2.98 11.81 -2.73
CA PRO A 63 -3.65 11.19 -1.59
C PRO A 63 -5.16 10.98 -1.80
N GLU A 64 -5.80 11.85 -2.58
CA GLU A 64 -7.20 11.70 -2.99
C GLU A 64 -7.43 10.45 -3.84
N PHE A 65 -6.65 10.28 -4.91
CA PHE A 65 -6.78 9.11 -5.77
C PHE A 65 -6.32 7.82 -5.08
N PHE A 66 -5.31 7.90 -4.22
CA PHE A 66 -4.92 6.78 -3.36
C PHE A 66 -6.10 6.30 -2.53
N ARG A 67 -6.77 7.22 -1.81
CA ARG A 67 -7.95 6.89 -1.00
C ARG A 67 -9.13 6.39 -1.83
N LYS A 68 -9.33 6.91 -3.05
CA LYS A 68 -10.42 6.51 -3.94
C LYS A 68 -10.21 5.11 -4.54
N TYR A 69 -9.02 4.84 -5.08
CA TYR A 69 -8.79 3.66 -5.93
C TYR A 69 -7.91 2.58 -5.28
N ILE A 70 -6.99 2.93 -4.38
CA ILE A 70 -5.95 2.01 -3.90
C ILE A 70 -6.20 1.54 -2.46
N LYS A 71 -6.46 2.46 -1.53
CA LYS A 71 -6.72 2.14 -0.12
C LYS A 71 -7.80 1.05 0.07
N PRO A 72 -8.95 1.08 -0.64
CA PRO A 72 -9.98 0.05 -0.49
C PRO A 72 -9.49 -1.35 -0.91
N VAL A 73 -8.68 -1.41 -1.98
CA VAL A 73 -8.06 -2.65 -2.48
C VAL A 73 -7.13 -3.22 -1.42
N TYR A 74 -6.23 -2.40 -0.88
CA TYR A 74 -5.34 -2.82 0.20
C TYR A 74 -6.12 -3.34 1.40
N GLN A 75 -7.13 -2.61 1.86
CA GLN A 75 -7.94 -3.04 2.99
C GLN A 75 -8.60 -4.41 2.76
N LYS A 76 -9.04 -4.71 1.53
CA LYS A 76 -9.63 -6.00 1.18
C LYS A 76 -8.59 -7.12 1.10
N ILE A 77 -7.45 -6.91 0.45
CA ILE A 77 -6.40 -7.93 0.32
C ILE A 77 -5.67 -8.21 1.64
N MET A 78 -5.59 -7.23 2.54
CA MET A 78 -4.99 -7.37 3.87
C MET A 78 -5.97 -7.96 4.89
N LYS A 79 -7.28 -7.92 4.62
CA LYS A 79 -8.32 -8.43 5.55
C LYS A 79 -8.06 -9.86 6.03
N PRO A 80 -7.71 -10.85 5.18
CA PRO A 80 -7.45 -12.21 5.64
C PRO A 80 -6.26 -12.32 6.63
N ALA A 81 -5.25 -11.47 6.50
CA ALA A 81 -4.12 -11.42 7.42
C ALA A 81 -4.56 -10.81 8.75
N ARG A 82 -5.20 -9.65 8.71
CA ARG A 82 -5.72 -8.96 9.91
C ARG A 82 -6.72 -9.80 10.70
N ASP A 83 -7.68 -10.45 10.02
CA ASP A 83 -8.70 -11.29 10.68
C ASP A 83 -8.09 -12.50 11.42
N LYS A 84 -6.88 -12.93 11.04
CA LYS A 84 -6.15 -14.03 11.67
C LYS A 84 -5.09 -13.59 12.66
N GLY A 85 -4.96 -12.27 12.90
CA GLY A 85 -3.92 -11.71 13.76
C GLY A 85 -2.50 -11.87 13.21
N CYS A 86 -2.35 -12.05 11.89
CA CYS A 86 -1.04 -12.04 11.23
C CYS A 86 -0.60 -10.59 11.04
N ILE A 87 0.66 -10.30 11.38
CA ILE A 87 1.24 -8.96 11.31
C ILE A 87 1.24 -8.51 9.85
N VAL A 88 0.66 -7.33 9.59
CA VAL A 88 0.70 -6.72 8.27
C VAL A 88 1.92 -5.82 8.16
N HIS A 89 2.86 -6.21 7.31
CA HIS A 89 4.04 -5.43 6.95
C HIS A 89 3.86 -4.85 5.55
N MET A 90 4.23 -3.59 5.34
CA MET A 90 4.20 -2.98 4.01
C MET A 90 5.51 -2.26 3.72
N HIS A 91 6.09 -2.58 2.57
CA HIS A 91 7.18 -1.83 1.98
C HIS A 91 6.63 -0.77 1.03
N SER A 92 7.20 0.42 1.05
CA SER A 92 7.08 1.37 -0.05
C SER A 92 8.35 2.16 -0.29
N ASP A 93 8.78 2.19 -1.54
CA ASP A 93 9.79 3.12 -2.03
C ASP A 93 9.29 4.58 -2.00
N GLY A 94 10.24 5.51 -1.89
CA GLY A 94 10.07 6.95 -2.01
C GLY A 94 9.40 7.66 -0.82
N ASP A 95 9.00 8.91 -1.07
CA ASP A 95 8.39 9.80 -0.09
C ASP A 95 6.90 9.46 0.10
N ILE A 96 6.61 8.80 1.22
CA ILE A 96 5.25 8.38 1.59
C ILE A 96 4.65 9.20 2.73
N ARG A 97 5.28 10.33 3.11
CA ARG A 97 4.90 11.10 4.29
C ARG A 97 3.44 11.53 4.29
N THR A 98 2.87 11.75 3.11
CA THR A 98 1.47 12.16 2.91
C THR A 98 0.47 11.00 2.83
N LEU A 99 0.96 9.75 2.72
CA LEU A 99 0.13 8.55 2.59
C LEU A 99 0.23 7.63 3.81
N VAL A 100 1.28 7.73 4.62
CA VAL A 100 1.54 6.74 5.67
C VAL A 100 0.43 6.64 6.72
N ASP A 101 -0.25 7.74 7.02
CA ASP A 101 -1.39 7.72 7.94
C ASP A 101 -2.55 6.89 7.37
N ASP A 102 -2.77 6.95 6.05
CA ASP A 102 -3.76 6.12 5.38
C ASP A 102 -3.37 4.64 5.37
N LEU A 103 -2.07 4.32 5.34
CA LEU A 103 -1.56 2.94 5.42
C LEU A 103 -1.77 2.35 6.81
N VAL A 104 -1.36 3.08 7.85
CA VAL A 104 -1.52 2.67 9.25
C VAL A 104 -3.00 2.53 9.60
N ASP A 105 -3.85 3.49 9.21
CA ASP A 105 -5.31 3.39 9.35
C ASP A 105 -5.91 2.21 8.56
N GLY A 106 -5.28 1.82 7.44
CA GLY A 106 -5.60 0.62 6.67
C GLY A 106 -5.28 -0.70 7.39
N GLY A 107 -4.61 -0.63 8.54
CA GLY A 107 -4.22 -1.78 9.36
C GLY A 107 -2.84 -2.34 9.01
N VAL A 108 -1.95 -1.50 8.49
CA VAL A 108 -0.51 -1.82 8.41
C VAL A 108 0.13 -1.58 9.77
N GLU A 109 0.88 -2.55 10.27
CA GLU A 109 1.48 -2.53 11.61
C GLU A 109 3.00 -2.31 11.59
N VAL A 110 3.66 -2.76 10.51
CA VAL A 110 5.08 -2.54 10.27
C VAL A 110 5.23 -1.78 8.95
N ILE A 111 5.84 -0.60 9.02
CA ILE A 111 6.14 0.20 7.83
C ILE A 111 7.62 0.01 7.50
N ASN A 112 7.88 -0.41 6.26
CA ASN A 112 9.19 -0.41 5.65
C ASN A 112 9.27 0.73 4.62
N LEU A 113 10.08 1.74 4.92
CA LEU A 113 10.20 2.96 4.13
C LEU A 113 11.65 3.39 4.03
N GLN A 114 11.99 4.04 2.91
CA GLN A 114 13.34 4.53 2.62
C GLN A 114 13.74 5.69 3.54
N ASP A 115 14.76 5.48 4.36
CA ASP A 115 15.20 6.44 5.38
C ASP A 115 15.79 7.73 4.78
N MET A 116 16.54 7.61 3.68
CA MET A 116 17.19 8.71 2.98
C MET A 116 16.19 9.66 2.30
N VAL A 117 15.00 9.17 1.94
CA VAL A 117 13.95 9.96 1.29
C VAL A 117 13.02 10.60 2.31
N ASN A 118 12.62 9.85 3.35
CA ASN A 118 11.65 10.30 4.33
C ASN A 118 12.29 11.09 5.49
N GLY A 119 13.57 10.82 5.78
CA GLY A 119 14.38 11.45 6.81
C GLY A 119 14.21 10.81 8.19
N ILE A 120 15.31 10.35 8.79
CA ILE A 120 15.33 9.66 10.08
C ILE A 120 14.68 10.48 11.21
N ASP A 121 14.90 11.80 11.24
CA ASP A 121 14.30 12.67 12.25
C ASP A 121 12.77 12.70 12.15
N TRP A 122 12.24 12.80 10.93
CA TRP A 122 10.80 12.76 10.69
C TRP A 122 10.22 11.37 11.02
N ILE A 123 10.93 10.29 10.68
CA ILE A 123 10.53 8.91 11.02
C ILE A 123 10.44 8.76 12.55
N ALA A 124 11.46 9.20 13.27
CA ALA A 124 11.48 9.15 14.72
C ALA A 124 10.34 9.97 15.34
N GLU A 125 10.12 11.20 14.87
CA GLU A 125 9.00 12.05 15.30
C GLU A 125 7.64 11.42 15.00
N LYS A 126 7.48 10.77 13.85
CA LYS A 126 6.20 10.22 13.41
C LYS A 126 5.84 8.92 14.11
N PHE A 127 6.78 8.00 14.26
CA PHE A 127 6.47 6.59 14.61
C PHE A 127 7.00 6.11 15.95
N SER A 128 7.93 6.83 16.59
CA SER A 128 8.52 6.37 17.85
C SER A 128 7.44 6.09 18.92
N GLY A 129 7.49 4.87 19.47
CA GLY A 129 6.52 4.35 20.44
C GLY A 129 5.10 4.09 19.92
N ARG A 130 4.86 4.21 18.60
CA ARG A 130 3.52 4.14 17.99
C ARG A 130 3.39 3.05 16.92
N THR A 131 4.33 2.97 15.99
CA THR A 131 4.30 2.02 14.86
C THR A 131 5.67 1.37 14.72
N CYS A 132 5.70 0.09 14.39
CA CYS A 132 6.96 -0.60 14.14
C CYS A 132 7.54 -0.13 12.80
N ILE A 133 8.85 0.13 12.77
CA ILE A 133 9.56 0.56 11.57
C ILE A 133 10.66 -0.45 11.28
N ASP A 134 10.65 -0.93 10.04
CA ASP A 134 11.70 -1.71 9.43
C ASP A 134 12.40 -0.77 8.45
N LEU A 135 13.62 -0.31 8.74
CA LEU A 135 14.26 0.71 7.90
C LEU A 135 14.87 0.06 6.66
N ASP A 136 14.62 0.68 5.50
CA ASP A 136 15.31 0.39 4.23
C ASP A 136 16.30 1.52 3.90
#